data_AF-A0A1M7Q8T6-F1
#
_entry.id   AF-A0A1M7Q8T6-F1
#
_cell.length_a   1.000
_cell.length_b   1.000
_cell.length_c   1.000
_cell.angle_alpha   90.00
_cell.angle_beta   90.00
_cell.angle_gamma   90.00
#
_symmetry.space_group_name_H-M   'P 1'
#
loop_
_entity.id
_entity.type
_entity.pdbx_description
1 polymer ?
#
loop_
_entity_poly.entity_id
_entity_poly.type
_entity_poly.pdbx_seq_one_letter_code
_entity_poly.pdbx_strand_id
1 'polypeptide(L)'
;MNTAAFWAILHYSHGNARGAITLLDTALTIAPRIGSERLTAMLYARACRAHARAGDTRAADRAADAALTAYDRTGPVTEDPGCVYWVNRGEIHQLLGSSSLNLHYPATALSHFQNATTAHAEAYDGDASPALTPSTSPASPKPTSTSDTSTPQWSSPTRPSTAWAASHRPAAPAPSPTYAANWPVIAASPPSETSSKPPVDSSRATLAQRLRSAGEDIVQQLTE
;
A
#
# COMPACT_ATOMS: atom_id res chain seq x y z
N MET A 1 -1.48 -11.68 -7.52
CA MET A 1 -1.24 -10.26 -7.87
C MET A 1 -0.89 -9.38 -6.68
N ASN A 2 -1.47 -9.57 -5.48
CA ASN A 2 -1.01 -8.88 -4.26
C ASN A 2 0.48 -9.12 -3.95
N THR A 3 0.99 -10.32 -4.27
CA THR A 3 2.42 -10.66 -4.17
C THR A 3 3.34 -9.69 -4.91
N ALA A 4 2.96 -9.22 -6.11
CA ALA A 4 3.77 -8.26 -6.87
C ALA A 4 3.82 -6.89 -6.17
N ALA A 5 2.69 -6.43 -5.63
CA ALA A 5 2.62 -5.21 -4.86
C ALA A 5 3.45 -5.30 -3.57
N PHE A 6 3.37 -6.43 -2.86
CA PHE A 6 4.19 -6.73 -1.69
C PHE A 6 5.70 -6.66 -2.01
N TRP A 7 6.15 -7.38 -3.05
CA TRP A 7 7.56 -7.35 -3.45
C TRP A 7 8.01 -5.97 -3.90
N ALA A 8 7.17 -5.24 -4.65
CA ALA A 8 7.48 -3.88 -5.05
C ALA A 8 7.69 -2.95 -3.83
N ILE A 9 6.85 -3.08 -2.80
CA ILE A 9 7.01 -2.36 -1.52
C ILE A 9 8.37 -2.66 -0.91
N LEU A 10 8.74 -3.94 -0.84
CA LEU A 10 10.02 -4.37 -0.29
C LEU A 10 11.18 -3.74 -1.08
N HIS A 11 11.13 -3.82 -2.41
CA HIS A 11 12.16 -3.29 -3.30
C HIS A 11 12.38 -1.79 -3.12
N TYR A 12 11.35 -0.95 -3.26
CA TYR A 12 11.55 0.51 -3.17
C TYR A 12 11.84 0.99 -1.74
N SER A 13 11.43 0.23 -0.71
CA SER A 13 11.70 0.58 0.69
C SER A 13 13.16 0.33 1.05
N HIS A 14 13.82 -0.63 0.38
CA HIS A 14 15.24 -0.95 0.56
C HIS A 14 16.14 -0.30 -0.51
N GLY A 15 15.67 0.79 -1.14
CA GLY A 15 16.46 1.56 -2.12
C GLY A 15 16.54 0.96 -3.52
N ASN A 16 15.93 -0.18 -3.78
CA ASN A 16 15.88 -0.79 -5.12
C ASN A 16 14.61 -0.36 -5.90
N ALA A 17 14.51 0.94 -6.20
CA ALA A 17 13.36 1.49 -6.91
C ALA A 17 13.19 0.91 -8.34
N ARG A 18 14.29 0.64 -9.06
CA ARG A 18 14.23 0.07 -10.42
C ARG A 18 13.70 -1.36 -10.46
N GLY A 19 14.05 -2.17 -9.47
CA GLY A 19 13.48 -3.51 -9.31
C GLY A 19 11.97 -3.47 -9.09
N ALA A 20 11.50 -2.54 -8.24
CA ALA A 20 10.07 -2.31 -8.03
C ALA A 20 9.35 -1.90 -9.32
N ILE A 21 9.92 -0.99 -10.11
CA ILE A 21 9.36 -0.56 -11.41
C ILE A 21 9.21 -1.77 -12.35
N THR A 22 10.25 -2.58 -12.51
CA THR A 22 10.23 -3.75 -13.41
C THR A 22 9.12 -4.75 -13.02
N LEU A 23 8.96 -5.01 -11.73
CA LEU A 23 7.91 -5.89 -11.22
C LEU A 23 6.51 -5.32 -11.48
N LEU A 24 6.32 -4.03 -11.25
CA LEU A 24 5.03 -3.36 -11.41
C LEU A 24 4.63 -3.23 -12.89
N ASP A 25 5.56 -2.88 -13.77
CA ASP A 25 5.32 -2.85 -15.22
C ASP A 25 4.87 -4.23 -15.71
N THR A 26 5.58 -5.28 -15.28
CA THR A 26 5.21 -6.67 -15.63
C THR A 26 3.81 -7.00 -15.11
N ALA A 27 3.50 -6.67 -13.85
CA ALA A 27 2.18 -6.90 -13.28
C ALA A 27 1.07 -6.15 -14.04
N LEU A 28 1.33 -4.89 -14.43
CA LEU A 28 0.39 -4.05 -15.19
C LEU A 28 0.11 -4.59 -16.59
N THR A 29 1.07 -5.27 -17.24
CA THR A 29 0.78 -5.93 -18.54
C THR A 29 -0.21 -7.09 -18.43
N ILE A 30 -0.34 -7.68 -17.24
CA ILE A 30 -1.19 -8.86 -16.99
C ILE A 30 -2.51 -8.45 -16.32
N ALA A 31 -2.53 -7.32 -15.59
CA ALA A 31 -3.68 -6.87 -14.80
C ALA A 31 -5.01 -6.80 -15.58
N PRO A 32 -5.07 -6.31 -16.84
CA PRO A 32 -6.33 -6.27 -17.59
C PRO A 32 -6.94 -7.64 -17.89
N ARG A 33 -6.16 -8.73 -17.78
CA ARG A 33 -6.61 -10.10 -18.10
C ARG A 33 -7.12 -10.88 -16.90
N ILE A 34 -6.61 -10.58 -15.71
CA ILE A 34 -6.83 -11.41 -14.51
C ILE A 34 -7.24 -10.61 -13.27
N GLY A 35 -7.29 -9.29 -13.39
CA GLY A 35 -7.52 -8.36 -12.30
C GLY A 35 -8.75 -7.51 -12.53
N SER A 36 -9.08 -6.71 -11.51
CA SER A 36 -10.07 -5.66 -11.62
C SER A 36 -9.43 -4.28 -11.83
N GLU A 37 -10.24 -3.28 -12.16
CA GLU A 37 -9.80 -1.89 -12.25
C GLU A 37 -9.27 -1.37 -10.91
N ARG A 38 -9.78 -1.89 -9.77
CA ARG A 38 -9.33 -1.50 -8.43
C ARG A 38 -7.94 -2.03 -8.13
N LEU A 39 -7.67 -3.27 -8.55
CA LEU A 39 -6.32 -3.84 -8.53
C LEU A 39 -5.37 -3.08 -9.45
N THR A 40 -5.83 -2.69 -10.64
CA THR A 40 -5.05 -1.90 -11.59
C THR A 40 -4.69 -0.52 -11.02
N ALA A 41 -5.65 0.16 -10.38
CA ALA A 41 -5.42 1.43 -9.68
C ALA A 41 -4.36 1.28 -8.57
N MET A 42 -4.46 0.24 -7.75
CA MET A 42 -3.47 -0.05 -6.72
C MET A 42 -2.07 -0.26 -7.32
N LEU A 43 -1.94 -1.03 -8.41
CA LEU A 43 -0.65 -1.25 -9.06
C LEU A 43 -0.04 0.05 -9.60
N TYR A 44 -0.84 0.91 -10.23
CA TYR A 44 -0.39 2.24 -10.68
C TYR A 44 0.01 3.15 -9.51
N ALA A 45 -0.73 3.16 -8.40
CA ALA A 45 -0.35 3.94 -7.22
C ALA A 45 0.99 3.47 -6.62
N ARG A 46 1.28 2.17 -6.67
CA ARG A 46 2.59 1.62 -6.29
C ARG A 46 3.68 1.98 -7.30
N ALA A 47 3.37 2.02 -8.59
CA ALA A 47 4.29 2.44 -9.64
C ALA A 47 4.67 3.92 -9.50
N CYS A 48 3.71 4.78 -9.19
CA CYS A 48 3.93 6.18 -8.84
C CYS A 48 4.99 6.30 -7.72
N ARG A 49 4.84 5.55 -6.63
CA ARG A 49 5.81 5.55 -5.53
C ARG A 49 7.18 5.04 -5.93
N ALA A 50 7.24 3.99 -6.74
CA ALA A 50 8.50 3.44 -7.23
C ALA A 50 9.25 4.45 -8.13
N HIS A 51 8.55 5.12 -9.06
CA HIS A 51 9.12 6.20 -9.88
C HIS A 51 9.55 7.40 -9.06
N ALA A 52 8.73 7.81 -8.08
CA ALA A 52 9.07 8.89 -7.16
C ALA A 52 10.35 8.60 -6.37
N ARG A 53 10.52 7.35 -5.88
CA ARG A 53 11.75 6.89 -5.22
C ARG A 53 12.96 6.81 -6.15
N ALA A 54 12.73 6.66 -7.46
CA ALA A 54 13.79 6.73 -8.47
C ALA A 54 14.11 8.16 -8.92
N GLY A 55 13.36 9.18 -8.45
CA GLY A 55 13.51 10.57 -8.87
C GLY A 55 12.92 10.89 -10.25
N ASP A 56 12.13 9.98 -10.84
CA ASP A 56 11.49 10.21 -12.14
C ASP A 56 10.11 10.87 -11.95
N THR A 57 10.10 12.19 -11.85
CA THR A 57 8.88 12.99 -11.69
C THR A 57 7.85 12.69 -12.78
N ARG A 58 8.26 12.70 -14.05
CA ARG A 58 7.31 12.56 -15.17
C ARG A 58 6.64 11.20 -15.18
N ALA A 59 7.39 10.14 -14.89
CA ALA A 59 6.80 8.80 -14.81
C ALA A 59 5.92 8.65 -13.56
N ALA A 60 6.30 9.26 -12.44
CA ALA A 60 5.49 9.27 -11.23
C ALA A 60 4.14 9.96 -11.46
N ASP A 61 4.12 11.13 -12.12
CA ASP A 61 2.89 11.86 -12.45
C ASP A 61 1.99 11.04 -13.38
N ARG A 62 2.53 10.46 -14.46
CA ARG A 62 1.75 9.59 -15.35
C ARG A 62 1.14 8.40 -14.62
N ALA A 63 1.89 7.78 -13.71
CA ALA A 63 1.38 6.67 -12.92
C ALA A 63 0.32 7.13 -11.90
N ALA A 64 0.42 8.35 -11.35
CA ALA A 64 -0.60 8.94 -10.49
C ALA A 64 -1.92 9.15 -11.24
N ASP A 65 -1.85 9.75 -12.43
CA ASP A 65 -3.02 9.97 -13.30
C ASP A 65 -3.67 8.64 -13.71
N ALA A 66 -2.85 7.65 -14.07
CA ALA A 66 -3.32 6.31 -14.42
C ALA A 66 -3.99 5.60 -13.22
N ALA A 67 -3.48 5.79 -12.00
CA ALA A 67 -4.09 5.23 -10.79
C ALA A 67 -5.49 5.78 -10.55
N LEU A 68 -5.66 7.10 -10.63
CA LEU A 68 -6.97 7.75 -10.46
C LEU A 68 -7.93 7.36 -11.60
N THR A 69 -7.45 7.37 -12.85
CA THR A 69 -8.24 6.96 -14.02
C THR A 69 -8.71 5.52 -13.95
N ALA A 70 -7.89 4.61 -13.41
CA ALA A 70 -8.30 3.23 -13.16
C ALA A 70 -9.31 3.15 -12.01
N TYR A 71 -9.10 3.90 -10.93
CA TYR A 71 -10.02 3.90 -9.79
C TYR A 71 -11.42 4.42 -10.17
N ASP A 72 -11.50 5.47 -10.98
CA ASP A 72 -12.76 6.05 -11.46
C ASP A 72 -13.55 5.07 -12.36
N ARG A 73 -12.92 4.00 -12.86
CA ARG A 73 -13.56 2.93 -13.65
C ARG A 73 -13.95 1.71 -12.81
N THR A 74 -13.76 1.76 -11.49
CA THR A 74 -14.06 0.62 -10.61
C THR A 74 -15.56 0.38 -10.47
N GLY A 75 -15.95 -0.90 -10.47
CA GLY A 75 -17.29 -1.34 -10.12
C GLY A 75 -17.47 -1.58 -8.61
N PRO A 76 -18.59 -2.21 -8.22
CA PRO A 76 -18.84 -2.64 -6.86
C PRO A 76 -17.68 -3.46 -6.27
N VAL A 77 -17.39 -3.26 -4.98
CA VAL A 77 -16.29 -3.99 -4.28
C VAL A 77 -16.49 -5.51 -4.32
N THR A 78 -17.73 -5.99 -4.42
CA THR A 78 -18.05 -7.43 -4.50
C THR A 78 -17.56 -8.11 -5.78
N GLU A 79 -17.23 -7.34 -6.82
CA GLU A 79 -16.71 -7.87 -8.10
C GLU A 79 -15.18 -7.99 -8.12
N ASP A 80 -14.52 -7.52 -7.07
CA ASP A 80 -13.07 -7.53 -7.00
C ASP A 80 -12.47 -8.79 -6.37
N PRO A 81 -11.20 -9.10 -6.72
CA PRO A 81 -10.43 -10.06 -5.95
C PRO A 81 -10.36 -9.66 -4.47
N GLY A 82 -10.64 -10.60 -3.57
CA GLY A 82 -10.64 -10.33 -2.12
C GLY A 82 -9.32 -9.75 -1.58
N CYS A 83 -8.21 -9.83 -2.31
CA CYS A 83 -6.94 -9.22 -1.92
C CYS A 83 -6.87 -7.69 -2.03
N VAL A 84 -7.86 -7.03 -2.66
CA VAL A 84 -7.94 -5.56 -2.79
C VAL A 84 -9.04 -4.92 -1.95
N TYR A 85 -9.58 -5.65 -0.95
CA TYR A 85 -10.66 -5.17 -0.06
C TYR A 85 -10.35 -3.85 0.65
N TRP A 86 -9.06 -3.56 0.89
CA TRP A 86 -8.59 -2.38 1.59
C TRP A 86 -8.38 -1.19 0.65
N VAL A 87 -8.40 -1.37 -0.67
CA VAL A 87 -8.14 -0.30 -1.63
C VAL A 87 -9.40 0.55 -1.78
N ASN A 88 -9.32 1.82 -1.40
CA ASN A 88 -10.36 2.81 -1.71
C ASN A 88 -9.72 4.09 -2.26
N ARG A 89 -10.54 5.07 -2.66
CA ARG A 89 -10.03 6.33 -3.24
C ARG A 89 -9.11 7.07 -2.27
N GLY A 90 -9.43 6.99 -0.98
CA GLY A 90 -8.61 7.56 0.10
C GLY A 90 -7.22 6.95 0.14
N GLU A 91 -7.12 5.62 0.13
CA GLU A 91 -5.84 4.89 0.10
C GLU A 91 -5.00 5.19 -1.14
N ILE A 92 -5.65 5.31 -2.31
CA ILE A 92 -4.96 5.75 -3.54
C ILE A 92 -4.35 7.15 -3.30
N HIS A 93 -5.14 8.10 -2.82
CA HIS A 93 -4.63 9.44 -2.53
C HIS A 93 -3.54 9.47 -1.45
N GLN A 94 -3.60 8.64 -0.40
CA GLN A 94 -2.53 8.53 0.58
C GLN A 94 -1.20 8.07 -0.05
N LEU A 95 -1.26 7.08 -0.95
CA LEU A 95 -0.09 6.61 -1.69
C LEU A 95 0.48 7.68 -2.60
N LEU A 96 -0.37 8.42 -3.32
CA LEU A 96 0.06 9.51 -4.19
C LEU A 96 0.68 10.66 -3.38
N GLY A 97 0.06 11.06 -2.27
CA GLY A 97 0.60 12.09 -1.37
C GLY A 97 1.97 11.72 -0.80
N SER A 98 2.14 10.47 -0.35
CA SER A 98 3.45 9.96 0.10
C SER A 98 4.48 9.93 -1.04
N SER A 99 4.06 9.68 -2.27
CA SER A 99 4.92 9.69 -3.45
C SER A 99 5.41 11.10 -3.77
N SER A 100 4.52 12.10 -3.74
CA SER A 100 4.86 13.52 -3.93
C SER A 100 5.87 14.04 -2.89
N LEU A 101 5.82 13.54 -1.65
CA LEU A 101 6.84 13.87 -0.65
C LEU A 101 8.24 13.34 -1.02
N ASN A 102 8.34 12.16 -1.64
CA ASN A 102 9.64 11.65 -2.11
C ASN A 102 10.22 12.50 -3.25
N LEU A 103 9.39 13.26 -3.96
CA LEU A 103 9.78 14.20 -5.02
C LEU A 103 9.96 15.64 -4.52
N HIS A 104 9.85 15.89 -3.21
CA HIS A 104 9.91 17.21 -2.60
C HIS A 104 8.80 18.18 -3.07
N TYR A 105 7.58 17.67 -3.32
CA TYR A 105 6.40 18.45 -3.70
C TYR A 105 5.36 18.51 -2.56
N PRO A 106 5.59 19.30 -1.50
CA PRO A 106 4.72 19.32 -0.31
C PRO A 106 3.31 19.86 -0.58
N ALA A 107 3.15 20.81 -1.50
CA ALA A 107 1.83 21.35 -1.84
C ALA A 107 0.94 20.29 -2.51
N THR A 108 1.50 19.55 -3.47
CA THR A 108 0.81 18.42 -4.12
C THR A 108 0.50 17.31 -3.12
N ALA A 109 1.45 17.00 -2.22
CA ALA A 109 1.23 16.02 -1.17
C ALA A 109 0.06 16.41 -0.24
N LEU A 110 0.00 17.68 0.18
CA LEU A 110 -1.08 18.20 1.02
C LEU A 110 -2.45 18.06 0.33
N SER A 111 -2.54 18.42 -0.96
CA SER A 111 -3.78 18.27 -1.73
C SER A 111 -4.25 16.81 -1.76
N HIS A 112 -3.34 15.86 -1.99
CA HIS A 112 -3.69 14.44 -1.93
C HIS A 112 -4.15 14.00 -0.54
N PHE A 113 -3.47 14.41 0.54
CA PHE A 113 -3.92 14.04 1.89
C PHE A 113 -5.27 14.65 2.27
N GLN A 114 -5.57 15.87 1.81
CA GLN A 114 -6.90 16.48 1.95
C GLN A 114 -7.96 15.65 1.22
N ASN A 115 -7.71 15.30 -0.04
CA ASN A 115 -8.61 14.45 -0.83
C ASN A 115 -8.80 13.06 -0.18
N ALA A 116 -7.74 12.50 0.40
CA ALA A 116 -7.82 11.23 1.12
C ALA A 116 -8.77 11.30 2.33
N THR A 117 -8.78 12.43 3.03
CA THR A 117 -9.66 12.64 4.20
C THR A 117 -11.12 12.76 3.77
N THR A 118 -11.39 13.42 2.64
CA THR A 118 -12.76 13.55 2.11
C THR A 118 -13.31 12.22 1.58
N ALA A 119 -12.44 11.34 1.09
CA ALA A 119 -12.83 10.02 0.56
C ALA A 119 -13.14 8.96 1.64
N HIS A 120 -13.06 9.31 2.93
CA HIS A 120 -13.28 8.37 4.04
C HIS A 120 -14.68 7.71 4.06
N ALA A 121 -15.65 8.27 3.32
CA ALA A 121 -16.97 7.68 3.16
C ALA A 121 -16.96 6.31 2.42
N GLU A 122 -15.90 5.99 1.68
CA GLU A 122 -15.69 4.68 1.03
C GLU A 122 -14.91 3.69 1.91
N ALA A 123 -14.74 3.99 3.20
CA ALA A 123 -13.96 3.15 4.10
C ALA A 123 -14.56 1.75 4.21
N TYR A 124 -13.65 0.76 4.27
CA TYR A 124 -13.98 -0.63 4.52
C TYR A 124 -14.80 -0.75 5.81
N ASP A 125 -16.02 -1.28 5.69
CA ASP A 125 -16.83 -1.65 6.84
C ASP A 125 -16.22 -2.90 7.49
N GLY A 126 -15.46 -2.69 8.56
CA GLY A 126 -14.82 -3.78 9.32
C GLY A 126 -15.82 -4.80 9.88
N ASP A 127 -17.06 -4.36 10.09
CA ASP A 127 -18.15 -5.19 10.62
C ASP A 127 -18.81 -6.03 9.50
N ALA A 128 -18.61 -5.65 8.22
CA ALA A 128 -19.01 -6.42 7.04
C ALA A 128 -18.02 -7.53 6.67
N SER A 129 -17.13 -7.92 7.58
CA SER A 129 -16.38 -9.17 7.44
C SER A 129 -17.38 -10.28 7.12
N PRO A 130 -17.17 -11.11 6.07
CA PRO A 130 -18.03 -12.26 5.87
C PRO A 130 -17.93 -13.06 7.15
N ALA A 131 -19.03 -13.15 7.90
CA ALA A 131 -19.10 -14.04 9.03
C ALA A 131 -18.57 -15.37 8.50
N LEU A 132 -17.41 -15.81 9.01
CA LEU A 132 -17.03 -17.21 8.99
C LEU A 132 -18.20 -17.87 9.69
N THR A 133 -19.23 -18.23 8.92
CA THR A 133 -20.39 -18.93 9.45
C THR A 133 -19.78 -20.13 10.12
N PRO A 134 -19.92 -20.29 11.44
CA PRO A 134 -19.36 -21.45 12.11
C PRO A 134 -19.94 -22.64 11.37
N SER A 135 -19.06 -23.39 10.71
CA SER A 135 -19.38 -24.67 10.09
C SER A 135 -20.24 -25.39 11.11
N THR A 136 -21.50 -25.65 10.75
CA THR A 136 -22.43 -26.38 11.61
C THR A 136 -21.88 -27.80 11.72
N SER A 137 -21.00 -27.99 12.70
CA SER A 137 -20.49 -29.29 13.08
C SER A 137 -21.70 -30.09 13.60
N PRO A 138 -21.95 -31.30 13.10
CA PRO A 138 -23.10 -32.07 13.54
C PRO A 138 -22.98 -32.39 15.03
N ALA A 139 -24.09 -32.19 15.73
CA ALA A 139 -24.21 -32.22 17.18
C ALA A 139 -23.64 -33.51 17.81
N SER A 140 -22.63 -33.35 18.66
CA SER A 140 -22.29 -34.34 19.69
C SER A 140 -23.22 -34.20 20.89
N PRO A 141 -23.67 -35.31 21.51
CA PRO A 141 -24.66 -35.28 22.58
C PRO A 141 -24.10 -34.71 23.88
N LYS A 142 -24.98 -33.98 24.56
CA LYS A 142 -24.78 -33.20 25.78
C LYS A 142 -24.57 -34.10 27.01
N PRO A 143 -23.46 -33.97 27.77
CA PRO A 143 -23.43 -34.45 29.16
C PRO A 143 -24.06 -33.42 30.10
N THR A 144 -24.83 -33.95 31.05
CA THR A 144 -25.61 -33.24 32.05
C THR A 144 -24.79 -32.82 33.27
N SER A 145 -25.14 -31.64 33.77
CA SER A 145 -25.11 -31.17 35.17
C SER A 145 -23.87 -30.46 35.73
N THR A 146 -24.19 -29.31 36.36
CA THR A 146 -23.62 -28.68 37.58
C THR A 146 -22.12 -28.35 37.58
N SER A 147 -21.67 -27.11 37.77
CA SER A 147 -21.97 -26.23 38.90
C SER A 147 -21.47 -24.80 38.63
N ASP A 148 -21.98 -23.86 39.42
CA ASP A 148 -21.57 -22.47 39.65
C ASP A 148 -20.20 -22.02 39.13
N THR A 149 -20.20 -20.90 38.40
CA THR A 149 -19.09 -19.94 38.42
C THR A 149 -19.67 -18.54 38.19
N SER A 150 -19.57 -17.70 39.22
CA SER A 150 -19.94 -16.29 39.19
C SER A 150 -19.12 -15.54 38.14
N THR A 151 -19.81 -14.93 37.19
CA THR A 151 -19.21 -14.02 36.19
C THR A 151 -18.87 -12.68 36.86
N PRO A 152 -17.67 -12.11 36.67
CA PRO A 152 -17.40 -10.75 37.11
C PRO A 152 -18.16 -9.75 36.21
N GLN A 153 -19.02 -8.96 36.84
CA GLN A 153 -19.75 -7.86 36.22
C GLN A 153 -18.78 -6.73 35.86
N TRP A 154 -18.47 -6.61 34.56
CA TRP A 154 -17.69 -5.49 34.04
C TRP A 154 -18.58 -4.26 33.93
N SER A 155 -18.45 -3.33 34.86
CA SER A 155 -19.11 -2.03 34.79
C SER A 155 -18.52 -1.20 33.65
N SER A 156 -19.36 -0.82 32.69
CA SER A 156 -18.99 0.11 31.62
C SER A 156 -18.47 1.43 32.20
N PRO A 157 -17.37 2.00 31.69
CA PRO A 157 -16.93 3.33 32.11
C PRO A 157 -17.93 4.38 31.63
N THR A 158 -18.39 5.19 32.58
CA THR A 158 -19.24 6.36 32.35
C THR A 158 -18.53 7.36 31.42
N ARG A 159 -19.17 7.71 30.30
CA ARG A 159 -18.72 8.79 29.41
C ARG A 159 -18.59 10.11 30.20
N PRO A 160 -17.44 10.80 30.18
CA PRO A 160 -17.38 12.16 30.71
C PRO A 160 -18.17 13.12 29.81
N SER A 161 -18.92 13.99 30.48
CA SER A 161 -19.74 15.07 29.91
C SER A 161 -18.89 16.06 29.09
N THR A 162 -19.33 16.37 27.87
CA THR A 162 -18.77 17.37 26.96
C THR A 162 -19.13 18.81 27.35
N ALA A 163 -18.83 19.22 28.58
CA ALA A 163 -19.17 20.55 29.10
C ALA A 163 -17.97 21.40 29.53
N TRP A 164 -16.78 21.18 28.95
CA TRP A 164 -15.60 22.01 29.25
C TRP A 164 -14.73 22.32 28.03
N ALA A 165 -15.31 22.95 27.00
CA ALA A 165 -14.55 23.39 25.82
C ALA A 165 -14.92 24.81 25.37
N ALA A 166 -15.09 25.74 26.32
CA ALA A 166 -15.35 27.15 26.01
C ALA A 166 -14.75 28.11 27.06
N SER A 167 -13.48 27.95 27.40
CA SER A 167 -12.66 28.99 28.05
C SER A 167 -11.22 28.48 28.10
N HIS A 168 -10.22 29.35 27.91
CA HIS A 168 -8.77 29.05 27.79
C HIS A 168 -8.30 28.70 26.37
N ARG A 169 -8.32 29.71 25.49
CA ARG A 169 -7.46 29.76 24.31
C ARG A 169 -6.10 30.31 24.75
N PRO A 170 -5.03 29.51 24.89
CA PRO A 170 -3.70 30.05 25.11
C PRO A 170 -3.23 30.80 23.84
N ALA A 171 -2.51 31.91 24.05
CA ALA A 171 -1.88 32.67 22.98
C ALA A 171 -0.93 31.77 22.17
N ALA A 172 -0.90 31.97 20.86
CA ALA A 172 -0.06 31.21 19.94
C ALA A 172 1.43 31.32 20.35
N PRO A 173 2.17 30.21 20.49
CA PRO A 173 3.61 30.27 20.70
C PRO A 173 4.29 30.85 19.46
N ALA A 174 5.32 31.67 19.67
CA ALA A 174 6.18 32.20 18.62
C ALA A 174 6.80 31.06 17.78
N PRO A 175 7.05 31.27 16.48
CA PRO A 175 7.63 30.25 15.62
C PRO A 175 9.00 29.84 16.16
N SER A 176 9.14 28.56 16.53
CA SER A 176 10.44 27.96 16.84
C SER A 176 11.29 27.86 15.57
N PRO A 177 12.62 27.97 15.68
CA PRO A 177 13.51 27.95 14.52
C PRO A 177 13.46 26.59 13.82
N THR A 178 13.32 26.67 12.50
CA THR A 178 13.56 25.67 11.45
C THR A 178 14.08 24.30 11.93
N TYR A 179 13.19 23.31 11.94
CA TYR A 179 13.56 21.90 11.98
C TYR A 179 14.07 21.50 10.58
N ALA A 180 15.37 21.65 10.35
CA ALA A 180 16.00 21.05 9.18
C ALA A 180 15.96 19.53 9.36
N ALA A 181 15.03 18.88 8.66
CA ALA A 181 14.96 17.42 8.58
C ALA A 181 16.20 16.92 7.84
N ASN A 182 17.25 16.59 8.61
CA ASN A 182 18.49 16.05 8.10
C ASN A 182 18.30 14.54 7.84
N TRP A 183 17.61 14.20 6.75
CA TRP A 183 17.63 12.85 6.21
C TRP A 183 19.01 12.60 5.60
N PRO A 184 19.70 11.48 5.91
CA PRO A 184 20.97 11.20 5.29
C PRO A 184 20.78 11.07 3.78
N VAL A 185 21.37 12.00 3.04
CA VAL A 185 21.60 11.86 1.60
C VAL A 185 22.55 10.67 1.46
N ILE A 186 22.02 9.51 1.07
CA ILE A 186 22.86 8.41 0.60
C ILE A 186 23.47 8.88 -0.72
N ALA A 187 24.69 9.41 -0.65
CA ALA A 187 25.47 9.75 -1.81
C ALA A 187 25.69 8.48 -2.63
N ALA A 188 25.03 8.39 -3.79
CA ALA A 188 25.30 7.36 -4.75
C ALA A 188 26.76 7.52 -5.22
N SER A 189 27.60 6.52 -4.96
CA SER A 189 28.94 6.46 -5.52
C SER A 189 28.86 6.49 -7.05
N PRO A 190 29.75 7.22 -7.74
CA PRO A 190 29.79 7.22 -9.19
C PRO A 190 30.17 5.82 -9.69
N PRO A 191 29.53 5.30 -10.75
CA PRO A 191 29.93 4.02 -11.33
C PRO A 191 31.28 4.16 -12.04
N SER A 192 32.22 3.29 -11.69
CA SER A 192 33.46 3.10 -12.46
C SER A 192 33.11 2.49 -13.82
N GLU A 193 33.20 3.29 -14.87
CA GLU A 193 33.09 2.83 -16.26
C GLU A 193 34.30 1.96 -16.60
N THR A 194 34.08 0.66 -16.77
CA THR A 194 34.88 -0.15 -17.70
C THR A 194 33.96 -0.71 -18.76
N SER A 195 34.17 -0.21 -19.97
CA SER A 195 33.42 -0.50 -21.18
C SER A 195 33.75 -1.89 -21.71
N SER A 196 32.72 -2.74 -21.76
CA SER A 196 32.58 -3.77 -22.79
C SER A 196 31.10 -4.05 -22.97
N LYS A 197 30.55 -3.59 -24.09
CA LYS A 197 29.13 -3.73 -24.44
C LYS A 197 28.95 -5.07 -25.19
N PRO A 198 28.33 -6.10 -24.59
CA PRO A 198 28.00 -7.32 -25.33
C PRO A 198 26.81 -7.09 -26.28
N PRO A 199 26.66 -7.93 -27.31
CA PRO A 199 25.58 -7.80 -28.30
C PRO A 199 24.20 -7.88 -27.65
N VAL A 200 23.32 -6.95 -28.06
CA VAL A 200 22.01 -6.62 -27.46
C VAL A 200 21.06 -7.82 -27.35
N ASP A 201 21.22 -8.84 -28.19
CA ASP A 201 20.35 -10.02 -28.19
C ASP A 201 20.68 -11.04 -27.10
N SER A 202 21.93 -11.09 -26.60
CA SER A 202 22.29 -12.01 -25.52
C SER A 202 21.75 -11.55 -24.15
N SER A 203 21.69 -10.24 -23.92
CA SER A 203 21.31 -9.68 -22.60
C SER A 203 19.84 -9.90 -22.23
N ARG A 204 18.93 -9.94 -23.22
CA ARG A 204 17.50 -10.18 -22.96
C ARG A 204 17.22 -11.65 -22.63
N ALA A 205 17.89 -12.57 -23.31
CA ALA A 205 17.77 -14.01 -23.04
C ALA A 205 18.34 -14.34 -21.64
N THR A 206 19.48 -13.76 -21.28
CA THR A 206 20.10 -13.97 -19.96
C THR A 206 19.28 -13.38 -18.82
N LEU A 207 18.62 -12.22 -19.01
CA LEU A 207 17.75 -11.62 -17.99
C LEU A 207 16.50 -12.45 -17.74
N ALA A 208 15.85 -12.94 -18.81
CA ALA A 208 14.68 -13.82 -18.69
C ALA A 208 15.02 -15.15 -18.00
N GLN A 209 16.22 -15.68 -18.22
CA GLN A 209 16.70 -16.89 -17.56
C GLN A 209 17.01 -16.66 -16.07
N ARG A 210 17.61 -15.51 -15.72
CA ARG A 210 17.89 -15.13 -14.33
C ARG A 210 16.61 -14.87 -13.51
N LEU A 211 15.58 -14.31 -14.12
CA LEU A 211 14.29 -14.09 -13.46
C LEU A 211 13.53 -15.41 -13.24
N ARG A 212 13.66 -16.38 -14.15
CA ARG A 212 13.11 -17.73 -13.96
C ARG A 212 13.81 -18.47 -12.81
N SER A 213 15.14 -18.49 -12.79
CA SER A 213 15.89 -19.16 -11.71
C SER A 213 15.65 -18.51 -10.34
N ALA A 214 15.59 -17.18 -10.27
CA ALA A 214 15.29 -16.49 -9.02
C ALA A 214 13.84 -16.74 -8.54
N GLY A 215 12.90 -16.99 -9.46
CA GLY A 215 11.54 -17.38 -9.11
C GLY A 215 11.46 -18.79 -8.53
N GLU A 216 12.25 -19.73 -9.05
CA GLU A 216 12.31 -21.12 -8.57
C GLU A 216 12.97 -21.22 -7.19
N ASP A 217 14.05 -20.48 -6.93
CA ASP A 217 14.71 -20.44 -5.62
C ASP A 217 13.78 -19.91 -4.51
N ILE A 218 12.95 -18.90 -4.82
CA ILE A 218 11.97 -18.34 -3.87
C ILE A 218 10.85 -19.34 -3.58
N VAL A 219 10.39 -20.09 -4.59
CA VAL A 219 9.38 -21.14 -4.38
C VAL A 219 9.95 -22.27 -3.53
N GLN A 220 11.21 -22.67 -3.75
CA GLN A 220 11.85 -23.73 -2.98
C GLN A 220 12.07 -23.33 -1.52
N GLN A 221 12.47 -22.08 -1.24
CA GLN A 221 12.60 -21.55 0.13
C GLN A 221 11.27 -21.42 0.89
N LEU A 222 10.13 -21.44 0.20
CA LEU A 222 8.80 -21.36 0.82
C LEU A 222 8.14 -22.73 1.03
N THR A 223 8.76 -23.81 0.56
CA THR A 223 8.22 -25.18 0.64
C THR A 223 8.96 -26.06 1.65
N GLU A 224 10.03 -25.54 2.26
CA GLU A 224 10.79 -26.15 3.39
C GLU A 224 10.45 -25.45 4.71
#